data_AF-A0A926GY47-F1
#
_entry.id   AF-A0A926GY47-F1
#
_cell.length_a   1.000
_cell.length_b   1.000
_cell.length_c   1.000
_cell.angle_alpha   90.00
_cell.angle_beta   90.00
_cell.angle_gamma   90.00
#
_symmetry.space_group_name_H-M   'P 1'
#
loop_
_entity.id
_entity.type
_entity.pdbx_description
1 polymer ?
#
loop_
_entity_poly.entity_id
_entity_poly.type
_entity_poly.pdbx_seq_one_letter_code
_entity_poly.pdbx_strand_id
1 'polypeptide(L)'
;MILQKRLPALAAPLIALLLAGCPANNPATTDAPPVLPRKTVDAASTGAFQNTDPYLLSTTDPEAHRGNHGIYLSNGTIGATFGATGSATEKSVTFRAGVYDAKETLAPVFTGYALPIAAPKAGETYKQTLDIKRGVLVTEHGGRTITAFVSAAKPDIVVLNIKGGTRTDATPIGERFGKPETVSGKTEATTRYVCGDAATGTEPNKEPGASESFTTVYAVSEGKSEAAAKEAAYNAAQSALASGFDALLAAHEAVWAARWKTAGIEIEGDPEAQQLVNKLTFDLLQSVAVGGDHSVAPEALSGDFYKGHIFWDADIWMFPSLLPQYPEAARNLLDYRYKHLPEARKIAANAGFAGADYPWESAATGQEVAPSGFSTERHVTGGVGFAATQYYLATGDAGWLRERGYPVISGVADHFASRAKKGGDGAYHINKVFGPDENRGTVNDNTYTNALAKYCLESAGDAAKAVNQPANAQWGVVAKNIALPFDKKRGAYQARASDDDRPTKQADGELVIYPARLSMDKATAEKTFDYHSPRPIKTGPAMTASMHALIAARLGRAA
;
A
#
# COMPACT_ATOMS: atom_id res chain seq x y z
N MET A 1 -9.72 -18.38 -29.42
CA MET A 1 -10.95 -19.14 -29.08
C MET A 1 -11.11 -19.38 -27.56
N ILE A 2 -10.59 -18.48 -26.70
CA ILE A 2 -10.67 -18.56 -25.23
C ILE A 2 -11.47 -17.37 -24.63
N LEU A 3 -11.69 -16.28 -25.37
CA LEU A 3 -12.53 -15.15 -24.93
C LEU A 3 -14.05 -15.32 -25.20
N GLN A 4 -14.46 -16.25 -26.08
CA GLN A 4 -15.87 -16.39 -26.45
C GLN A 4 -16.70 -17.28 -25.49
N LYS A 5 -16.07 -17.90 -24.48
CA LYS A 5 -16.76 -18.72 -23.46
C LYS A 5 -16.90 -18.05 -22.08
N ARG A 6 -16.48 -16.78 -21.92
CA ARG A 6 -16.51 -16.09 -20.62
C ARG A 6 -17.22 -14.73 -20.58
N LEU A 7 -17.94 -14.34 -21.64
CA LEU A 7 -18.64 -13.06 -21.65
C LEU A 7 -20.13 -13.06 -21.23
N PRO A 8 -20.92 -14.16 -21.28
CA PRO A 8 -22.29 -14.12 -20.78
C PRO A 8 -22.49 -14.88 -19.45
N ALA A 9 -21.55 -14.76 -18.49
CA ALA A 9 -21.71 -15.29 -17.13
C ALA A 9 -21.14 -14.38 -16.01
N LEU A 10 -20.83 -13.11 -16.33
CA LEU A 10 -20.28 -12.14 -15.39
C LEU A 10 -21.26 -10.97 -15.14
N ALA A 11 -22.49 -11.34 -14.80
CA ALA A 11 -23.41 -10.49 -14.06
C ALA A 11 -24.06 -11.41 -13.00
N ALA A 12 -23.49 -11.38 -11.78
CA ALA A 12 -23.70 -12.31 -10.65
C ALA A 12 -23.19 -13.75 -10.93
N PRO A 13 -22.11 -14.25 -10.28
CA PRO A 13 -21.70 -14.02 -8.89
C PRO A 13 -20.17 -13.83 -8.71
N LEU A 14 -19.72 -12.60 -8.42
CA LEU A 14 -18.31 -12.30 -8.12
C LEU A 14 -17.98 -12.49 -6.62
N ILE A 15 -18.44 -13.58 -6.00
CA ILE A 15 -18.12 -13.94 -4.60
C ILE A 15 -17.84 -15.46 -4.46
N ALA A 16 -18.30 -16.31 -5.38
CA ALA A 16 -18.18 -17.76 -5.23
C ALA A 16 -16.84 -18.37 -5.70
N LEU A 17 -15.96 -17.64 -6.40
CA LEU A 17 -14.73 -18.19 -6.95
C LEU A 17 -13.48 -18.09 -6.05
N LEU A 18 -13.61 -17.47 -4.87
CA LEU A 18 -12.57 -17.47 -3.84
C LEU A 18 -12.77 -18.56 -2.77
N LEU A 19 -13.90 -19.28 -2.77
CA LEU A 19 -14.26 -20.27 -1.72
C LEU A 19 -14.81 -21.62 -2.21
N ALA A 20 -14.90 -21.91 -3.51
CA ALA A 20 -15.40 -23.20 -3.97
C ALA A 20 -14.29 -24.26 -4.04
N GLY A 21 -14.15 -25.03 -2.95
CA GLY A 21 -13.49 -26.34 -2.97
C GLY A 21 -14.18 -27.28 -3.95
N CYS A 22 -13.38 -28.07 -4.68
CA CYS A 22 -13.90 -29.20 -5.45
C CYS A 22 -14.28 -30.34 -4.48
N PRO A 23 -15.40 -31.06 -4.71
CA PRO A 23 -15.88 -32.07 -3.79
C PRO A 23 -15.03 -33.33 -3.95
N ALA A 24 -14.46 -33.82 -2.85
CA ALA A 24 -13.85 -35.14 -2.81
C ALA A 24 -14.36 -35.90 -1.58
N ASN A 25 -15.25 -36.85 -1.86
CA ASN A 25 -15.46 -38.03 -1.02
C ASN A 25 -14.11 -38.74 -0.82
N ASN A 26 -13.73 -39.05 0.43
CA ASN A 26 -13.15 -40.35 0.75
C ASN A 26 -13.13 -40.65 2.26
N PRO A 27 -13.13 -41.95 2.63
CA PRO A 27 -13.46 -42.44 3.96
C PRO A 27 -12.30 -42.34 4.94
N ALA A 28 -12.65 -42.43 6.22
CA ALA A 28 -11.77 -42.42 7.37
C ALA A 28 -10.52 -43.30 7.18
N THR A 29 -9.34 -42.70 7.30
CA THR A 29 -8.11 -43.38 7.71
C THR A 29 -7.49 -42.58 8.84
N THR A 30 -7.51 -43.19 10.02
CA THR A 30 -6.89 -42.74 11.26
C THR A 30 -5.38 -42.77 11.10
N ASP A 31 -4.75 -41.60 11.04
CA ASP A 31 -3.39 -41.34 11.56
C ASP A 31 -3.15 -39.82 11.48
N ALA A 32 -3.35 -39.14 12.62
CA ALA A 32 -3.20 -37.70 12.74
C ALA A 32 -1.69 -37.32 12.70
N PRO A 33 -1.27 -36.37 11.86
CA PRO A 33 0.07 -35.80 11.94
C PRO A 33 0.24 -35.00 13.25
N PRO A 34 1.48 -34.84 13.75
CA PRO A 34 1.73 -34.22 15.04
C PRO A 34 1.22 -32.78 15.07
N VAL A 35 0.26 -32.53 15.97
CA VAL A 35 -0.20 -31.18 16.34
C VAL A 35 1.02 -30.40 16.83
N LEU A 36 1.40 -29.36 16.08
CA LEU A 36 2.38 -28.39 16.57
C LEU A 36 1.83 -27.81 17.88
N PRO A 37 2.61 -27.80 18.97
CA PRO A 37 2.14 -27.26 20.23
C PRO A 37 1.70 -25.81 19.99
N ARG A 38 0.43 -25.51 20.27
CA ARG A 38 -0.02 -24.13 20.47
C ARG A 38 0.93 -23.55 21.50
N LYS A 39 1.84 -22.67 21.07
CA LYS A 39 2.52 -21.80 22.02
C LYS A 39 1.39 -21.05 22.71
N THR A 40 1.21 -21.33 24.00
CA THR A 40 0.67 -20.33 24.91
C THR A 40 1.46 -19.07 24.63
N VAL A 41 0.82 -18.12 23.96
CA VAL A 41 1.32 -16.76 23.86
C VAL A 41 1.50 -16.34 25.31
N ASP A 42 2.74 -16.07 25.72
CA ASP A 42 3.01 -15.49 27.02
C ASP A 42 2.07 -14.31 27.19
N ALA A 43 1.30 -14.30 28.28
CA ALA A 43 0.36 -13.23 28.63
C ALA A 43 1.06 -11.86 28.90
N ALA A 44 2.30 -11.70 28.44
CA ALA A 44 3.14 -10.52 28.57
C ALA A 44 3.08 -9.58 27.36
N SER A 45 2.39 -9.91 26.26
CA SER A 45 1.93 -8.88 25.30
C SER A 45 0.60 -8.28 25.76
N THR A 46 0.61 -7.59 26.90
CA THR A 46 -0.56 -6.90 27.49
C THR A 46 -1.02 -5.66 26.69
N GLY A 47 -0.63 -5.54 25.42
CA GLY A 47 -0.68 -4.28 24.66
C GLY A 47 -1.81 -4.12 23.63
N ALA A 48 -2.69 -5.10 23.38
CA ALA A 48 -3.64 -4.98 22.26
C ALA A 48 -5.14 -5.05 22.60
N PHE A 49 -5.55 -5.59 23.74
CA PHE A 49 -6.99 -5.79 23.99
C PHE A 49 -7.41 -5.35 25.40
N GLN A 50 -7.75 -4.08 25.54
CA GLN A 50 -8.58 -3.59 26.65
C GLN A 50 -10.06 -3.45 26.25
N ASN A 51 -10.44 -3.64 24.98
CA ASN A 51 -11.79 -3.37 24.46
C ASN A 51 -12.43 -4.62 23.82
N THR A 52 -13.76 -4.74 23.95
CA THR A 52 -14.59 -5.79 23.32
C THR A 52 -15.08 -5.40 21.92
N ASP A 53 -14.97 -4.13 21.54
CA ASP A 53 -15.30 -3.65 20.19
C ASP A 53 -14.13 -3.91 19.22
N PRO A 54 -14.33 -4.69 18.13
CA PRO A 54 -13.27 -4.99 17.16
C PRO A 54 -12.85 -3.80 16.29
N TYR A 55 -13.43 -2.61 16.49
CA TYR A 55 -13.05 -1.38 15.79
C TYR A 55 -12.32 -0.36 16.69
N LEU A 56 -12.13 -0.66 17.97
CA LEU A 56 -11.52 0.27 18.91
C LEU A 56 -10.19 -0.27 19.44
N LEU A 57 -9.10 0.45 19.15
CA LEU A 57 -7.78 0.19 19.71
C LEU A 57 -7.46 1.26 20.76
N SER A 58 -7.32 0.86 22.02
CA SER A 58 -7.08 1.79 23.13
C SER A 58 -5.81 1.48 23.89
N THR A 59 -5.13 2.52 24.37
CA THR A 59 -4.02 2.41 25.31
C THR A 59 -4.16 3.44 26.43
N THR A 60 -3.82 3.04 27.65
CA THR A 60 -3.62 3.93 28.81
C THR A 60 -2.15 4.16 29.11
N ASP A 61 -1.26 3.54 28.33
CA ASP A 61 0.18 3.75 28.41
C ASP A 61 0.59 4.84 27.41
N PRO A 62 1.03 6.03 27.88
CA PRO A 62 1.50 7.09 27.00
C PRO A 62 2.77 6.69 26.22
N GLU A 63 3.52 5.70 26.69
CA GLU A 63 4.77 5.24 26.06
C GLU A 63 4.60 4.00 25.18
N ALA A 64 3.37 3.45 25.05
CA ALA A 64 3.10 2.27 24.23
C ALA A 64 3.68 2.44 22.83
N HIS A 65 4.71 1.65 22.49
CA HIS A 65 5.62 1.82 21.34
C HIS A 65 4.95 2.42 20.08
N ARG A 66 5.18 3.72 19.84
CA ARG A 66 4.51 4.50 18.78
C ARG A 66 5.32 4.66 17.49
N GLY A 67 6.35 3.85 17.31
CA GLY A 67 7.39 4.09 16.30
C GLY A 67 8.05 5.46 16.47
N ASN A 68 8.66 5.99 15.40
CA ASN A 68 9.27 7.33 15.44
C ASN A 68 8.25 8.48 15.39
N HIS A 69 7.02 8.23 14.92
CA HIS A 69 6.10 9.30 14.52
C HIS A 69 4.75 9.34 15.23
N GLY A 70 4.33 8.32 15.99
CA GLY A 70 3.00 8.31 16.64
C GLY A 70 1.97 7.42 15.95
N ILE A 71 0.69 7.61 16.29
CA ILE A 71 -0.44 7.01 15.55
C ILE A 71 -0.60 7.76 14.23
N TYR A 72 -0.72 7.02 13.14
CA TYR A 72 -0.88 7.54 11.78
C TYR A 72 -2.36 7.53 11.36
N LEU A 73 -2.86 8.69 10.89
CA LEU A 73 -4.12 8.81 10.16
C LEU A 73 -3.86 9.38 8.76
N SER A 74 -4.65 8.95 7.79
CA SER A 74 -4.50 9.38 6.40
C SER A 74 -5.81 9.27 5.61
N ASN A 75 -5.82 9.91 4.45
CA ASN A 75 -6.83 9.71 3.41
C ASN A 75 -6.21 9.32 2.05
N GLY A 76 -4.89 9.10 2.03
CA GLY A 76 -4.08 8.74 0.87
C GLY A 76 -3.59 9.93 0.05
N THR A 77 -4.16 11.12 0.29
CA THR A 77 -3.67 12.39 -0.25
C THR A 77 -2.70 13.03 0.73
N ILE A 78 -3.09 13.12 2.00
CA ILE A 78 -2.24 13.53 3.11
C ILE A 78 -2.27 12.48 4.21
N GLY A 79 -1.16 12.39 4.94
CA GLY A 79 -0.99 11.56 6.11
C GLY A 79 -0.42 12.36 7.25
N ALA A 80 -0.94 12.19 8.46
CA ALA A 80 -0.53 12.93 9.64
C ALA A 80 -0.29 11.99 10.81
N THR A 81 0.70 12.31 11.63
CA THR A 81 1.04 11.50 12.80
C THR A 81 0.73 12.24 14.11
N PHE A 82 0.24 11.50 15.10
CA PHE A 82 -0.26 12.03 16.36
C PHE A 82 0.44 11.36 17.55
N GLY A 83 0.96 12.17 18.48
CA GLY A 83 1.72 11.67 19.62
C GLY A 83 0.86 11.32 20.84
N ALA A 84 1.53 11.18 21.99
CA ALA A 84 0.89 10.85 23.26
C ALA A 84 -0.21 11.85 23.63
N THR A 85 0.00 13.13 23.40
CA THR A 85 -0.98 14.18 23.70
C THR A 85 -2.21 14.12 22.80
N GLY A 86 -2.30 13.27 21.77
CA GLY A 86 -3.41 13.27 20.80
C GLY A 86 -3.44 14.47 19.86
N SER A 87 -2.67 15.50 20.21
CA SER A 87 -2.17 16.48 19.29
C SER A 87 -0.98 15.92 18.53
N ALA A 88 -0.54 16.70 17.57
CA ALA A 88 0.81 16.54 17.10
C ALA A 88 1.80 17.02 18.16
N THR A 89 2.87 16.27 18.33
CA THR A 89 4.02 16.71 19.13
C THR A 89 5.03 17.43 18.24
N GLU A 90 6.12 17.90 18.81
CA GLU A 90 7.28 18.43 18.05
C GLU A 90 7.89 17.40 17.07
N LYS A 91 7.52 16.11 17.16
CA LYS A 91 7.93 15.06 16.20
C LYS A 91 6.83 14.65 15.22
N SER A 92 5.66 15.25 15.31
CA SER A 92 4.55 14.91 14.43
C SER A 92 4.72 15.57 13.07
N VAL A 93 4.44 14.79 12.05
CA VAL A 93 4.72 15.16 10.67
C VAL A 93 3.49 14.91 9.84
N THR A 94 3.27 15.82 8.89
CA THR A 94 2.34 15.62 7.79
C THR A 94 3.14 15.32 6.54
N PHE A 95 2.71 14.34 5.78
CA PHE A 95 3.20 14.08 4.43
C PHE A 95 2.06 14.24 3.43
N ARG A 96 2.41 14.55 2.19
CA ARG A 96 1.47 14.58 1.07
C ARG A 96 1.97 13.63 -0.01
N ALA A 97 1.08 12.79 -0.53
CA ALA A 97 1.38 11.96 -1.68
C ALA A 97 1.88 12.81 -2.85
N GLY A 98 2.96 12.34 -3.50
CA GLY A 98 3.57 13.03 -4.63
C GLY A 98 4.49 14.21 -4.28
N VAL A 99 4.71 14.53 -3.00
CA VAL A 99 5.60 15.62 -2.58
C VAL A 99 6.93 15.04 -2.08
N TYR A 100 7.96 15.19 -2.92
CA TYR A 100 9.32 14.73 -2.65
C TYR A 100 10.31 15.90 -2.72
N ASP A 101 11.39 15.81 -1.95
CA ASP A 101 12.47 16.79 -1.94
C ASP A 101 13.38 16.67 -3.17
N ALA A 102 14.44 17.48 -3.23
CA ALA A 102 15.42 17.42 -4.30
C ALA A 102 16.22 16.11 -4.35
N LYS A 103 16.13 15.23 -3.35
CA LYS A 103 16.76 13.92 -3.32
C LYS A 103 15.75 12.79 -3.57
N GLU A 104 14.54 13.12 -4.03
CA GLU A 104 13.44 12.17 -4.25
C GLU A 104 12.99 11.48 -2.95
N THR A 105 13.21 12.12 -1.80
CA THR A 105 12.72 11.63 -0.50
C THR A 105 11.39 12.30 -0.17
N LEU A 106 10.40 11.50 0.24
CA LEU A 106 9.08 12.00 0.66
C LEU A 106 9.27 13.10 1.70
N ALA A 107 8.85 14.30 1.34
CA ALA A 107 9.17 15.48 2.12
C ALA A 107 8.07 15.73 3.16
N PRO A 108 8.44 15.99 4.43
CA PRO A 108 7.49 16.45 5.42
C PRO A 108 6.90 17.77 4.91
N VAL A 109 5.57 17.85 4.83
CA VAL A 109 4.87 19.05 4.34
C VAL A 109 4.46 20.00 5.46
N PHE A 110 4.40 19.49 6.68
CA PHE A 110 4.13 20.28 7.86
C PHE A 110 4.67 19.53 9.08
N THR A 111 5.45 20.21 9.93
CA THR A 111 5.93 19.66 11.20
C THR A 111 5.31 20.41 12.37
N GLY A 112 4.87 19.66 13.39
CA GLY A 112 4.41 20.24 14.65
C GLY A 112 3.05 20.94 14.60
N TYR A 113 1.96 20.17 14.78
CA TYR A 113 0.67 20.74 15.19
C TYR A 113 0.69 20.99 16.71
N ALA A 114 1.59 21.86 17.15
CA ALA A 114 1.85 22.07 18.57
C ALA A 114 0.57 22.60 19.26
N LEU A 115 -0.14 21.71 19.95
CA LEU A 115 -1.02 22.10 21.03
C LEU A 115 -0.14 22.20 22.29
N PRO A 116 -0.22 23.28 23.07
CA PRO A 116 0.59 23.50 24.27
C PRO A 116 0.04 22.66 25.42
N ILE A 117 0.01 21.36 25.21
CA ILE A 117 -0.46 20.36 26.15
C ILE A 117 0.77 19.60 26.60
N ALA A 118 1.09 19.68 27.89
CA ALA A 118 2.21 18.94 28.45
C ALA A 118 2.03 17.44 28.22
N ALA A 119 3.12 16.75 27.91
CA ALA A 119 3.11 15.29 27.81
C ALA A 119 2.58 14.67 29.13
N PRO A 120 1.78 13.59 29.04
CA PRO A 120 1.29 12.88 30.21
C PRO A 120 2.46 12.37 31.05
N LYS A 121 2.40 12.63 32.36
CA LYS A 121 3.37 12.12 33.34
C LYS A 121 2.89 10.79 33.91
N ALA A 122 3.83 9.99 34.40
CA ALA A 122 3.50 8.75 35.10
C ALA A 122 2.51 9.00 36.25
N GLY A 123 1.39 8.27 36.25
CA GLY A 123 0.32 8.40 37.23
C GLY A 123 -0.79 9.41 36.88
N GLU A 124 -0.66 10.19 35.80
CA GLU A 124 -1.75 11.03 35.29
C GLU A 124 -2.80 10.18 34.55
N THR A 125 -4.06 10.61 34.60
CA THR A 125 -5.13 9.96 33.84
C THR A 125 -4.90 10.19 32.35
N TYR A 126 -4.65 9.10 31.64
CA TYR A 126 -4.37 9.08 30.21
C TYR A 126 -5.15 7.96 29.54
N LYS A 127 -5.78 8.27 28.39
CA LYS A 127 -6.32 7.27 27.48
C LYS A 127 -6.26 7.79 26.06
N GLN A 128 -5.85 6.95 25.13
CA GLN A 128 -5.96 7.24 23.71
C GLN A 128 -6.65 6.07 23.01
N THR A 129 -7.59 6.39 22.13
CA THR A 129 -8.42 5.42 21.40
C THR A 129 -8.45 5.76 19.93
N LEU A 130 -7.96 4.84 19.10
CA LEU A 130 -8.13 4.85 17.66
C LEU A 130 -9.44 4.12 17.32
N ASP A 131 -10.40 4.87 16.77
CA ASP A 131 -11.65 4.36 16.23
C ASP A 131 -11.50 4.16 14.72
N ILE A 132 -11.17 2.93 14.30
CA ILE A 132 -10.90 2.61 12.89
C ILE A 132 -12.17 2.54 12.06
N LYS A 133 -13.34 2.40 12.70
CA LYS A 133 -14.63 2.45 12.01
C LYS A 133 -14.91 3.86 11.50
N ARG A 134 -14.53 4.86 12.30
CA ARG A 134 -14.74 6.28 11.99
C ARG A 134 -13.51 6.97 11.41
N GLY A 135 -12.31 6.40 11.56
CA GLY A 135 -11.05 7.03 11.17
C GLY A 135 -10.63 8.19 12.07
N VAL A 136 -10.98 8.09 13.36
CA VAL A 136 -10.84 9.16 14.35
C VAL A 136 -9.93 8.70 15.49
N LEU A 137 -9.06 9.60 15.94
CA LEU A 137 -8.26 9.42 17.14
C LEU A 137 -8.82 10.29 18.27
N VAL A 138 -9.09 9.69 19.43
CA VAL A 138 -9.52 10.40 20.63
C VAL A 138 -8.47 10.23 21.72
N THR A 139 -7.99 11.34 22.28
CA THR A 139 -7.10 11.35 23.44
C THR A 139 -7.75 12.08 24.61
N GLU A 140 -7.71 11.46 25.77
CA GLU A 140 -8.15 12.00 27.05
C GLU A 140 -6.92 12.19 27.94
N HIS A 141 -6.60 13.44 28.26
CA HIS A 141 -5.42 13.81 29.05
C HIS A 141 -5.58 15.20 29.68
N GLY A 142 -5.16 15.37 30.93
CA GLY A 142 -5.13 16.69 31.59
C GLY A 142 -6.52 17.38 31.65
N GLY A 143 -7.57 16.58 31.81
CA GLY A 143 -8.97 17.05 31.82
C GLY A 143 -9.52 17.45 30.44
N ARG A 144 -8.78 17.19 29.36
CA ARG A 144 -9.15 17.51 27.98
C ARG A 144 -9.51 16.24 27.22
N THR A 145 -10.45 16.38 26.29
CA THR A 145 -10.71 15.42 25.22
C THR A 145 -10.30 16.05 23.91
N ILE A 146 -9.40 15.38 23.19
CA ILE A 146 -8.83 15.81 21.92
C ILE A 146 -9.27 14.82 20.86
N THR A 147 -10.02 15.30 19.86
CA THR A 147 -10.47 14.51 18.72
C THR A 147 -9.71 14.94 17.49
N ALA A 148 -9.00 14.02 16.85
CA ALA A 148 -8.16 14.26 15.69
C ALA A 148 -8.57 13.38 14.51
N PHE A 149 -8.60 13.95 13.31
CA PHE A 149 -8.78 13.19 12.08
C PHE A 149 -8.20 13.89 10.86
N VAL A 150 -7.78 13.08 9.88
CA VAL A 150 -7.46 13.52 8.52
C VAL A 150 -8.72 13.36 7.69
N SER A 151 -9.26 14.45 7.16
CA SER A 151 -10.61 14.44 6.56
C SER A 151 -10.64 13.59 5.29
N ALA A 152 -11.50 12.57 5.26
CA ALA A 152 -11.71 11.74 4.09
C ALA A 152 -12.64 12.43 3.07
N ALA A 153 -13.40 13.45 3.50
CA ALA A 153 -14.30 14.24 2.64
C ALA A 153 -13.65 15.51 2.09
N LYS A 154 -12.67 16.08 2.80
CA LYS A 154 -11.86 17.21 2.36
C LYS A 154 -10.38 16.77 2.37
N PRO A 155 -9.86 16.21 1.26
CA PRO A 155 -8.64 15.41 1.25
C PRO A 155 -7.37 16.16 1.68
N ASP A 156 -7.41 17.48 1.66
CA ASP A 156 -6.29 18.33 2.05
C ASP A 156 -6.40 18.88 3.49
N ILE A 157 -7.33 18.39 4.30
CA ILE A 157 -7.65 18.95 5.62
C ILE A 157 -7.34 17.99 6.77
N VAL A 158 -6.66 18.50 7.80
CA VAL A 158 -6.53 17.87 9.12
C VAL A 158 -7.31 18.68 10.15
N VAL A 159 -8.04 18.00 11.03
CA VAL A 159 -8.89 18.62 12.05
C VAL A 159 -8.48 18.14 13.43
N LEU A 160 -8.34 19.09 14.34
CA LEU A 160 -8.16 18.88 15.78
C LEU A 160 -9.30 19.59 16.51
N ASN A 161 -9.94 18.91 17.45
CA ASN A 161 -10.96 19.52 18.30
C ASN A 161 -10.70 19.21 19.78
N ILE A 162 -10.65 20.26 20.58
CA ILE A 162 -10.36 20.20 22.01
C ILE A 162 -11.63 20.58 22.77
N LYS A 163 -11.97 19.77 23.79
CA LYS A 163 -13.02 20.08 24.76
C LYS A 163 -12.51 19.83 26.17
N GLY A 164 -12.83 20.72 27.10
CA GLY A 164 -12.49 20.58 28.51
C GLY A 164 -11.10 21.10 28.85
N GLY A 165 -10.66 20.81 30.08
CA GLY A 165 -9.44 21.37 30.65
C GLY A 165 -9.59 22.84 31.04
N THR A 166 -8.52 23.37 31.64
CA THR A 166 -8.46 24.73 32.16
C THR A 166 -7.33 25.49 31.48
N ARG A 167 -7.60 26.71 31.00
CA ARG A 167 -6.56 27.59 30.46
C ARG A 167 -5.51 27.90 31.52
N THR A 168 -4.24 27.71 31.17
CA THR A 168 -3.08 28.01 32.02
C THR A 168 -2.56 29.43 31.84
N ASP A 169 -2.84 30.05 30.68
CA ASP A 169 -2.44 31.42 30.36
C ASP A 169 -3.43 32.11 29.40
N ALA A 170 -3.22 33.41 29.21
CA ALA A 170 -4.00 34.27 28.33
C ALA A 170 -3.47 34.35 26.88
N THR A 171 -2.44 33.56 26.54
CA THR A 171 -1.88 33.54 25.18
C THR A 171 -2.96 33.13 24.19
N PRO A 172 -3.24 33.91 23.13
CA PRO A 172 -4.22 33.52 22.12
C PRO A 172 -3.87 32.16 21.54
N ILE A 173 -4.84 31.27 21.39
CA ILE A 173 -4.69 29.92 20.85
C ILE A 173 -3.94 29.99 19.52
N GLY A 174 -4.27 30.97 18.65
CA GLY A 174 -3.60 31.21 17.37
C GLY A 174 -2.08 31.46 17.45
N GLU A 175 -1.61 32.06 18.53
CA GLU A 175 -0.19 32.35 18.78
C GLU A 175 0.55 31.15 19.38
N ARG A 176 -0.18 30.10 19.80
CA ARG A 176 0.40 28.86 20.35
C ARG A 176 0.81 27.86 19.26
N PHE A 177 0.53 28.14 17.99
CA PHE A 177 0.82 27.25 16.86
C PHE A 177 2.12 27.59 16.14
N GLY A 178 2.70 26.58 15.48
CA GLY A 178 3.84 26.74 14.59
C GLY A 178 3.52 27.63 13.39
N LYS A 179 4.57 28.28 12.84
CA LYS A 179 4.44 29.09 11.62
C LYS A 179 4.25 28.18 10.40
N PRO A 180 3.54 28.63 9.35
CA PRO A 180 3.45 27.89 8.10
C PRO A 180 4.84 27.59 7.53
N GLU A 181 5.08 26.34 7.13
CA GLU A 181 6.33 25.89 6.52
C GLU A 181 6.17 25.70 5.01
N THR A 182 7.18 26.10 4.24
CA THR A 182 7.21 26.05 2.78
C THR A 182 8.15 24.92 2.33
N VAL A 183 7.69 24.04 1.42
CA VAL A 183 8.47 22.89 0.91
C VAL A 183 8.48 22.88 -0.62
N SER A 184 9.65 22.70 -1.26
CA SER A 184 9.81 22.73 -2.74
C SER A 184 10.25 21.38 -3.33
N GLY A 185 9.82 21.07 -4.58
CA GLY A 185 10.06 19.78 -5.27
C GLY A 185 10.43 19.90 -6.77
N LYS A 186 10.67 18.76 -7.46
CA LYS A 186 11.47 18.67 -8.70
C LYS A 186 10.78 18.61 -10.09
N THR A 187 9.52 18.19 -10.24
CA THR A 187 9.11 17.48 -11.49
C THR A 187 8.03 18.16 -12.34
N GLU A 188 8.41 19.21 -13.08
CA GLU A 188 7.57 20.02 -14.01
C GLU A 188 6.76 21.12 -13.34
N ALA A 189 6.47 22.20 -14.10
CA ALA A 189 6.10 23.55 -13.65
C ALA A 189 4.83 23.63 -12.78
N THR A 190 4.93 23.11 -11.57
CA THR A 190 4.03 23.34 -10.46
C THR A 190 4.94 23.54 -9.27
N THR A 191 5.12 24.80 -8.88
CA THR A 191 5.67 25.07 -7.57
C THR A 191 4.67 24.48 -6.58
N ARG A 192 5.09 23.51 -5.77
CA ARG A 192 4.24 22.96 -4.72
C ARG A 192 4.68 23.63 -3.43
N TYR A 193 3.72 24.04 -2.62
CA TYR A 193 3.95 24.70 -1.35
C TYR A 193 2.79 24.35 -0.45
N VAL A 194 3.09 23.75 0.68
CA VAL A 194 2.09 23.44 1.69
C VAL A 194 2.04 24.61 2.67
N CYS A 195 0.87 24.92 3.20
CA CYS A 195 0.72 25.97 4.20
C CYS A 195 -0.40 25.58 5.14
N GLY A 196 -0.05 24.97 6.28
CA GLY A 196 -1.00 24.78 7.37
C GLY A 196 -1.29 26.12 8.02
N ASP A 197 -2.37 26.79 7.62
CA ASP A 197 -2.93 27.85 8.45
C ASP A 197 -3.78 27.23 9.55
N ALA A 198 -3.49 27.56 10.80
CA ALA A 198 -4.30 27.16 11.94
C ALA A 198 -5.48 28.12 12.03
N ALA A 199 -6.59 27.77 11.37
CA ALA A 199 -7.81 28.55 11.50
C ALA A 199 -8.37 28.32 12.91
N THR A 200 -8.12 29.26 13.84
CA THR A 200 -8.62 29.20 15.21
C THR A 200 -10.01 29.83 15.28
N GLY A 201 -11.03 28.99 15.51
CA GLY A 201 -12.38 29.45 15.83
C GLY A 201 -12.40 30.45 16.99
N THR A 202 -13.52 31.17 17.12
CA THR A 202 -13.74 32.15 18.20
C THR A 202 -13.37 31.57 19.56
N GLU A 203 -12.37 32.13 20.24
CA GLU A 203 -11.99 31.66 21.57
C GLU A 203 -13.08 32.01 22.59
N PRO A 204 -13.74 31.01 23.23
CA PRO A 204 -14.55 31.30 24.38
C PRO A 204 -13.62 31.64 25.55
N ASN A 205 -13.68 32.88 26.02
CA ASN A 205 -13.05 33.42 27.23
C ASN A 205 -11.52 33.22 27.35
N LYS A 206 -10.75 34.31 27.23
CA LYS A 206 -9.27 34.29 27.24
C LYS A 206 -8.66 34.22 28.64
N GLU A 207 -9.48 34.28 29.68
CA GLU A 207 -9.04 34.33 31.07
C GLU A 207 -8.43 32.98 31.54
N PRO A 208 -7.29 33.00 32.24
CA PRO A 208 -6.82 31.84 32.99
C PRO A 208 -7.93 31.28 33.91
N GLY A 209 -8.09 29.97 33.96
CA GLY A 209 -9.18 29.35 34.72
C GLY A 209 -10.46 29.08 33.91
N ALA A 210 -10.61 29.63 32.71
CA ALA A 210 -11.74 29.31 31.83
C ALA A 210 -11.62 27.88 31.25
N SER A 211 -12.77 27.26 30.96
CA SER A 211 -12.83 25.99 30.24
C SER A 211 -12.38 26.17 28.79
N GLU A 212 -11.54 25.27 28.31
CA GLU A 212 -10.95 25.35 26.98
C GLU A 212 -11.77 24.52 25.98
N SER A 213 -12.31 25.16 24.93
CA SER A 213 -12.89 24.45 23.80
C SER A 213 -12.65 25.21 22.51
N PHE A 214 -12.03 24.54 21.55
CA PHE A 214 -11.73 25.12 20.25
C PHE A 214 -11.52 24.01 19.21
N THR A 215 -11.66 24.40 17.95
CA THR A 215 -11.33 23.57 16.79
C THR A 215 -10.20 24.25 16.03
N THR A 216 -9.24 23.46 15.60
CA THR A 216 -8.17 23.87 14.71
C THR A 216 -8.26 23.06 13.42
N VAL A 217 -8.11 23.74 12.31
CA VAL A 217 -8.06 23.14 10.97
C VAL A 217 -6.72 23.48 10.36
N TYR A 218 -6.09 22.49 9.71
CA TYR A 218 -4.87 22.67 8.94
C TYR A 218 -5.15 22.24 7.52
N ALA A 219 -4.65 23.02 6.56
CA ALA A 219 -4.83 22.75 5.14
C ALA A 219 -3.49 22.51 4.44
N VAL A 220 -3.53 21.67 3.41
CA VAL A 220 -2.44 21.44 2.48
C VAL A 220 -2.89 21.93 1.11
N SER A 221 -2.03 22.55 0.31
CA SER A 221 -2.43 22.99 -1.05
C SER A 221 -1.24 22.94 -2.00
N GLU A 222 -1.53 23.05 -3.29
CA GLU A 222 -0.55 23.24 -4.35
C GLU A 222 -0.88 24.54 -5.08
N GLY A 223 0.13 25.30 -5.55
CA GLY A 223 -0.13 26.57 -6.22
C GLY A 223 1.07 27.10 -6.97
N LYS A 224 0.84 27.74 -8.13
CA LYS A 224 1.90 28.13 -9.09
C LYS A 224 3.03 28.99 -8.50
N SER A 225 2.82 29.64 -7.36
CA SER A 225 3.82 30.36 -6.57
C SER A 225 3.58 30.15 -5.07
N GLU A 226 4.56 30.53 -4.24
CA GLU A 226 4.45 30.44 -2.78
C GLU A 226 3.25 31.23 -2.24
N ALA A 227 3.06 32.45 -2.74
CA ALA A 227 1.96 33.31 -2.34
C ALA A 227 0.60 32.67 -2.69
N ALA A 228 0.46 32.14 -3.91
CA ALA A 228 -0.80 31.54 -4.37
C ALA A 228 -1.16 30.28 -3.57
N ALA A 229 -0.17 29.46 -3.24
CA ALA A 229 -0.39 28.25 -2.47
C ALA A 229 -0.73 28.55 -1.00
N LYS A 230 -0.04 29.53 -0.38
CA LYS A 230 -0.39 30.03 0.97
C LYS A 230 -1.80 30.57 1.01
N GLU A 231 -2.18 31.37 0.03
CA GLU A 231 -3.53 31.90 -0.10
C GLU A 231 -4.57 30.78 -0.28
N ALA A 232 -4.30 29.79 -1.14
CA ALA A 232 -5.19 28.66 -1.35
C ALA A 232 -5.39 27.84 -0.06
N ALA A 233 -4.31 27.55 0.67
CA ALA A 233 -4.38 26.77 1.90
C ALA A 233 -5.07 27.56 3.02
N TYR A 234 -4.77 28.86 3.17
CA TYR A 234 -5.47 29.76 4.09
C TYR A 234 -6.98 29.74 3.82
N ASN A 235 -7.39 29.94 2.56
CA ASN A 235 -8.79 29.93 2.16
C ASN A 235 -9.45 28.57 2.41
N ALA A 236 -8.74 27.47 2.16
CA ALA A 236 -9.22 26.12 2.42
C ALA A 236 -9.42 25.87 3.92
N ALA A 237 -8.46 26.27 4.77
CA ALA A 237 -8.56 26.17 6.22
C ALA A 237 -9.71 27.00 6.77
N GLN A 238 -9.84 28.26 6.34
CA GLN A 238 -10.91 29.16 6.76
C GLN A 238 -12.30 28.66 6.32
N SER A 239 -12.43 28.18 5.08
CA SER A 239 -13.68 27.59 4.57
C SER A 239 -14.06 26.32 5.34
N ALA A 240 -13.08 25.47 5.65
CA ALA A 240 -13.32 24.30 6.48
C ALA A 240 -13.71 24.66 7.92
N LEU A 241 -13.02 25.61 8.56
CA LEU A 241 -13.38 26.09 9.89
C LEU A 241 -14.80 26.68 9.92
N ALA A 242 -15.17 27.48 8.93
CA ALA A 242 -16.50 28.06 8.81
C ALA A 242 -17.62 27.01 8.68
N SER A 243 -17.29 25.78 8.25
CA SER A 243 -18.24 24.66 8.22
C SER A 243 -18.56 24.15 9.64
N GLY A 244 -17.66 24.35 10.61
CA GLY A 244 -17.78 23.85 11.98
C GLY A 244 -17.32 22.39 12.15
N PHE A 245 -16.86 22.05 13.36
CA PHE A 245 -16.33 20.72 13.69
C PHE A 245 -17.34 19.60 13.42
N ASP A 246 -18.58 19.74 13.89
CA ASP A 246 -19.59 18.67 13.78
C ASP A 246 -19.92 18.36 12.31
N ALA A 247 -19.97 19.37 11.44
CA ALA A 247 -20.19 19.17 10.01
C ALA A 247 -18.97 18.50 9.32
N LEU A 248 -17.75 18.90 9.69
CA LEU A 248 -16.53 18.27 9.18
C LEU A 248 -16.43 16.80 9.61
N LEU A 249 -16.73 16.50 10.86
CA LEU A 249 -16.72 15.15 11.41
C LEU A 249 -17.78 14.28 10.73
N ALA A 250 -19.02 14.76 10.62
CA ALA A 250 -20.09 14.04 9.96
C ALA A 250 -19.77 13.72 8.48
N ALA A 251 -19.17 14.67 7.75
CA ALA A 251 -18.73 14.45 6.38
C ALA A 251 -17.60 13.40 6.29
N HIS A 252 -16.62 13.45 7.19
CA HIS A 252 -15.54 12.47 7.28
C HIS A 252 -16.07 11.07 7.58
N GLU A 253 -16.93 10.93 8.59
CA GLU A 253 -17.53 9.65 8.99
C GLU A 253 -18.43 9.05 7.90
N ALA A 254 -19.12 9.88 7.12
CA ALA A 254 -19.91 9.41 5.99
C ALA A 254 -19.05 8.70 4.94
N VAL A 255 -17.83 9.20 4.68
CA VAL A 255 -16.89 8.55 3.76
C VAL A 255 -16.37 7.23 4.34
N TRP A 256 -16.03 7.19 5.62
CA TRP A 256 -15.61 5.94 6.28
C TRP A 256 -16.72 4.90 6.34
N ALA A 257 -17.94 5.31 6.66
CA ALA A 257 -19.11 4.43 6.62
C ALA A 257 -19.35 3.88 5.21
N ALA A 258 -19.11 4.66 4.16
CA ALA A 258 -19.20 4.19 2.78
C ALA A 258 -18.10 3.17 2.45
N ARG A 259 -16.84 3.40 2.89
CA ARG A 259 -15.72 2.46 2.70
C ARG A 259 -15.98 1.12 3.40
N TRP A 260 -16.43 1.15 4.65
CA TRP A 260 -16.71 -0.07 5.42
C TRP A 260 -17.86 -0.92 4.87
N LYS A 261 -18.78 -0.33 4.10
CA LYS A 261 -19.83 -1.10 3.41
C LYS A 261 -19.28 -2.06 2.35
N THR A 262 -18.09 -1.82 1.81
CA THR A 262 -17.52 -2.64 0.72
C THR A 262 -16.24 -3.40 1.11
N ALA A 263 -15.54 -2.96 2.16
CA ALA A 263 -14.23 -3.50 2.55
C ALA A 263 -14.26 -4.44 3.78
N GLY A 264 -15.40 -4.59 4.46
CA GLY A 264 -15.48 -5.41 5.68
C GLY A 264 -15.23 -6.91 5.43
N ILE A 265 -14.43 -7.54 6.29
CA ILE A 265 -14.28 -8.99 6.40
C ILE A 265 -14.74 -9.39 7.80
N GLU A 266 -15.71 -10.31 7.87
CA GLU A 266 -16.23 -10.84 9.13
C GLU A 266 -15.62 -12.21 9.42
N ILE A 267 -15.09 -12.39 10.62
CA ILE A 267 -14.48 -13.60 11.15
C ILE A 267 -15.29 -14.01 12.40
N GLU A 268 -16.04 -15.09 12.27
CA GLU A 268 -16.82 -15.63 13.37
C GLU A 268 -15.94 -16.46 14.31
N GLY A 269 -16.15 -16.30 15.63
CA GLY A 269 -15.52 -17.13 16.65
C GLY A 269 -14.08 -16.75 17.03
N ASP A 270 -13.50 -15.71 16.40
CA ASP A 270 -12.15 -15.22 16.72
C ASP A 270 -12.12 -13.67 16.77
N PRO A 271 -12.43 -13.07 17.93
CA PRO A 271 -12.44 -11.62 18.09
C PRO A 271 -11.07 -10.95 17.88
N GLU A 272 -9.97 -11.65 18.17
CA GLU A 272 -8.62 -11.12 17.99
C GLU A 272 -8.29 -11.03 16.49
N ALA A 273 -8.58 -12.09 15.73
CA ALA A 273 -8.44 -12.09 14.29
C ALA A 273 -9.37 -11.04 13.63
N GLN A 274 -10.59 -10.87 14.13
CA GLN A 274 -11.52 -9.84 13.65
C GLN A 274 -10.94 -8.42 13.81
N GLN A 275 -10.43 -8.07 14.99
CA GLN A 275 -9.83 -6.75 15.20
C GLN A 275 -8.58 -6.56 14.34
N LEU A 276 -7.74 -7.59 14.21
CA LEU A 276 -6.54 -7.53 13.37
C LEU A 276 -6.88 -7.28 11.91
N VAL A 277 -7.83 -8.04 11.34
CA VAL A 277 -8.24 -7.86 9.94
C VAL A 277 -8.91 -6.50 9.73
N ASN A 278 -9.70 -6.01 10.68
CA ASN A 278 -10.23 -4.65 10.61
C ASN A 278 -9.11 -3.61 10.60
N LYS A 279 -8.08 -3.77 11.46
CA LYS A 279 -6.94 -2.84 11.50
C LYS A 279 -6.14 -2.84 10.19
N LEU A 280 -5.85 -4.01 9.63
CA LEU A 280 -5.12 -4.13 8.35
C LEU A 280 -5.93 -3.54 7.19
N THR A 281 -7.26 -3.75 7.19
CA THR A 281 -8.17 -3.16 6.20
C THR A 281 -8.21 -1.64 6.32
N PHE A 282 -8.33 -1.12 7.55
CA PHE A 282 -8.27 0.30 7.84
C PHE A 282 -6.98 0.93 7.31
N ASP A 283 -5.82 0.33 7.63
CA ASP A 283 -4.51 0.80 7.18
C ASP A 283 -4.44 0.88 5.65
N LEU A 284 -4.83 -0.19 4.97
CA LEU A 284 -4.82 -0.23 3.51
C LEU A 284 -5.72 0.85 2.89
N LEU A 285 -6.92 1.06 3.44
CA LEU A 285 -7.88 2.04 2.92
C LEU A 285 -7.47 3.49 3.18
N GLN A 286 -6.79 3.78 4.30
CA GLN A 286 -6.28 5.13 4.57
C GLN A 286 -5.01 5.46 3.77
N SER A 287 -4.27 4.45 3.31
CA SER A 287 -3.02 4.63 2.57
C SER A 287 -3.20 5.01 1.11
N VAL A 288 -4.43 4.96 0.56
CA VAL A 288 -4.68 5.19 -0.87
C VAL A 288 -5.81 6.20 -1.09
N ALA A 289 -5.53 7.20 -1.92
CA ALA A 289 -6.52 8.20 -2.31
C ALA A 289 -7.47 7.65 -3.39
N VAL A 290 -8.70 8.18 -3.40
CA VAL A 290 -9.62 8.02 -4.54
C VAL A 290 -9.46 9.23 -5.45
N GLY A 291 -9.13 8.98 -6.72
CA GLY A 291 -8.75 10.03 -7.64
C GLY A 291 -7.33 10.55 -7.40
N GLY A 292 -6.74 11.11 -8.44
CA GLY A 292 -5.34 11.53 -8.47
C GLY A 292 -4.50 10.67 -9.41
N ASP A 293 -3.19 10.68 -9.18
CA ASP A 293 -2.21 9.93 -9.96
C ASP A 293 -1.02 9.49 -9.09
N HIS A 294 -1.28 9.15 -7.83
CA HIS A 294 -0.28 8.73 -6.84
C HIS A 294 -0.46 7.25 -6.47
N SER A 295 0.66 6.57 -6.25
CA SER A 295 0.69 5.21 -5.74
C SER A 295 1.01 5.21 -4.24
N VAL A 296 1.11 4.03 -3.65
CA VAL A 296 1.32 3.80 -2.22
C VAL A 296 2.70 3.22 -1.96
N ALA A 297 3.43 3.81 -1.01
CA ALA A 297 4.72 3.33 -0.52
C ALA A 297 4.53 2.24 0.56
N PRO A 298 5.56 1.43 0.90
CA PRO A 298 5.47 0.43 1.96
C PRO A 298 4.97 0.97 3.31
N GLU A 299 5.37 2.20 3.66
CA GLU A 299 4.90 2.91 4.88
C GLU A 299 3.82 3.96 4.58
N ALA A 300 3.23 3.92 3.38
CA ALA A 300 2.25 4.91 2.93
C ALA A 300 2.72 6.36 3.18
N LEU A 301 2.01 7.10 4.04
CA LEU A 301 2.35 8.47 4.45
C LEU A 301 2.61 8.56 5.96
N SER A 302 3.00 7.45 6.62
CA SER A 302 3.25 7.43 8.07
C SER A 302 4.66 7.89 8.47
N GLY A 303 5.56 8.04 7.49
CA GLY A 303 6.97 8.35 7.69
C GLY A 303 7.69 8.49 6.36
N ASP A 304 8.98 8.84 6.42
CA ASP A 304 9.89 8.93 5.27
C ASP A 304 10.79 7.69 5.13
N PHE A 305 10.48 6.59 5.83
CA PHE A 305 11.19 5.34 5.63
C PHE A 305 10.97 4.82 4.21
N TYR A 306 11.97 4.12 3.68
CA TYR A 306 12.07 3.83 2.25
C TYR A 306 11.91 5.08 1.36
N LYS A 307 12.13 6.28 1.93
CA LYS A 307 12.00 7.58 1.27
C LYS A 307 10.61 7.84 0.68
N GLY A 308 9.59 7.10 1.12
CA GLY A 308 8.26 7.08 0.49
C GLY A 308 8.28 6.68 -0.99
N HIS A 309 9.29 5.93 -1.42
CA HIS A 309 9.36 5.41 -2.79
C HIS A 309 8.30 4.32 -3.01
N ILE A 310 7.90 4.19 -4.27
CA ILE A 310 6.93 3.20 -4.75
C ILE A 310 7.70 1.99 -5.30
N PHE A 311 7.42 0.84 -4.72
CA PHE A 311 8.02 -0.46 -5.05
C PHE A 311 6.98 -1.39 -5.68
N TRP A 312 7.39 -2.62 -6.00
CA TRP A 312 6.49 -3.72 -6.39
C TRP A 312 5.45 -4.09 -5.32
N ASP A 313 5.68 -3.72 -4.05
CA ASP A 313 4.74 -3.84 -2.93
C ASP A 313 3.35 -3.31 -3.29
N ALA A 314 3.31 -2.16 -3.97
CA ALA A 314 2.07 -1.54 -4.42
C ALA A 314 1.30 -2.46 -5.37
N ASP A 315 1.98 -3.06 -6.36
CA ASP A 315 1.34 -3.82 -7.44
C ASP A 315 1.00 -5.27 -7.06
N ILE A 316 1.77 -5.87 -6.14
CA ILE A 316 1.66 -7.31 -5.80
C ILE A 316 1.04 -7.56 -4.42
N TRP A 317 1.28 -6.71 -3.41
CA TRP A 317 0.73 -6.91 -2.06
C TRP A 317 -0.51 -6.06 -1.82
N MET A 318 -0.44 -4.77 -2.13
CA MET A 318 -1.51 -3.82 -1.79
C MET A 318 -2.64 -3.84 -2.82
N PHE A 319 -2.30 -3.76 -4.10
CA PHE A 319 -3.27 -3.70 -5.20
C PHE A 319 -4.25 -4.90 -5.23
N PRO A 320 -3.83 -6.18 -5.10
CA PRO A 320 -4.76 -7.29 -5.19
C PRO A 320 -5.80 -7.33 -4.06
N SER A 321 -5.45 -6.78 -2.88
CA SER A 321 -6.36 -6.65 -1.75
C SER A 321 -7.31 -5.47 -1.95
N LEU A 322 -6.84 -4.36 -2.51
CA LEU A 322 -7.66 -3.17 -2.81
C LEU A 322 -8.68 -3.42 -3.92
N LEU A 323 -8.29 -4.10 -4.99
CA LEU A 323 -9.12 -4.24 -6.20
C LEU A 323 -10.56 -4.75 -5.94
N PRO A 324 -10.80 -5.84 -5.18
CA PRO A 324 -12.16 -6.32 -4.92
C PRO A 324 -12.94 -5.44 -3.93
N GLN A 325 -12.26 -4.70 -3.06
CA GLN A 325 -12.90 -3.91 -1.98
C GLN A 325 -13.18 -2.47 -2.40
N TYR A 326 -12.27 -1.90 -3.20
CA TYR A 326 -12.21 -0.48 -3.54
C TYR A 326 -11.50 -0.25 -4.90
N PRO A 327 -12.13 -0.67 -6.02
CA PRO A 327 -11.50 -0.63 -7.35
C PRO A 327 -11.13 0.78 -7.82
N GLU A 328 -11.83 1.82 -7.35
CA GLU A 328 -11.50 3.22 -7.67
C GLU A 328 -10.17 3.64 -7.06
N ALA A 329 -9.85 3.21 -5.83
CA ALA A 329 -8.54 3.43 -5.23
C ALA A 329 -7.47 2.55 -5.88
N ALA A 330 -7.78 1.30 -6.20
CA ALA A 330 -6.85 0.40 -6.91
C ALA A 330 -6.45 0.96 -8.28
N ARG A 331 -7.37 1.65 -8.98
CA ARG A 331 -7.08 2.35 -10.24
C ARG A 331 -6.01 3.43 -10.07
N ASN A 332 -5.98 4.14 -8.95
CA ASN A 332 -5.05 5.25 -8.71
C ASN A 332 -3.58 4.79 -8.79
N LEU A 333 -3.27 3.61 -8.25
CA LEU A 333 -1.94 2.98 -8.36
C LEU A 333 -1.54 2.76 -9.82
N LEU A 334 -2.48 2.37 -10.68
CA LEU A 334 -2.23 2.15 -12.10
C LEU A 334 -2.17 3.46 -12.89
N ASP A 335 -2.96 4.46 -12.51
CA ASP A 335 -2.89 5.80 -13.08
C ASP A 335 -1.53 6.47 -12.78
N TYR A 336 -0.93 6.23 -11.61
CA TYR A 336 0.47 6.57 -11.32
C TYR A 336 1.44 5.88 -12.27
N ARG A 337 1.28 4.57 -12.52
CA ARG A 337 2.16 3.83 -13.47
C ARG A 337 1.98 4.33 -14.90
N TYR A 338 0.76 4.68 -15.31
CA TYR A 338 0.48 5.26 -16.62
C TYR A 338 1.12 6.65 -16.78
N LYS A 339 0.99 7.52 -15.77
CA LYS A 339 1.65 8.84 -15.74
C LYS A 339 3.16 8.74 -15.99
N HIS A 340 3.81 7.74 -15.40
CA HIS A 340 5.26 7.55 -15.51
C HIS A 340 5.68 6.64 -16.68
N LEU A 341 4.75 6.20 -17.52
CA LEU A 341 5.06 5.38 -18.71
C LEU A 341 6.11 6.04 -19.65
N PRO A 342 6.10 7.36 -19.90
CA PRO A 342 7.15 7.99 -20.69
C PRO A 342 8.55 7.81 -20.09
N GLU A 343 8.69 7.86 -18.77
CA GLU A 343 9.98 7.67 -18.09
C GLU A 343 10.40 6.20 -18.10
N ALA A 344 9.46 5.27 -17.87
CA ALA A 344 9.73 3.83 -17.99
C ALA A 344 10.23 3.44 -19.41
N ARG A 345 9.74 4.12 -20.46
CA ARG A 345 10.25 3.94 -21.83
C ARG A 345 11.68 4.46 -22.00
N LYS A 346 12.04 5.58 -21.36
CA LYS A 346 13.42 6.10 -21.36
C LYS A 346 14.37 5.16 -20.63
N ILE A 347 13.95 4.60 -19.49
CA ILE A 347 14.74 3.60 -18.73
C ILE A 347 15.03 2.39 -19.63
N ALA A 348 14.02 1.84 -20.31
CA ALA A 348 14.21 0.73 -21.24
C ALA A 348 15.19 1.09 -22.37
N ALA A 349 14.99 2.24 -23.03
CA ALA A 349 15.83 2.69 -24.14
C ALA A 349 17.30 2.91 -23.72
N ASN A 350 17.53 3.52 -22.55
CA ASN A 350 18.87 3.74 -22.00
C ASN A 350 19.61 2.42 -21.70
N ALA A 351 18.87 1.36 -21.39
CA ALA A 351 19.41 0.01 -21.21
C ALA A 351 19.51 -0.80 -22.52
N GLY A 352 19.15 -0.21 -23.66
CA GLY A 352 19.19 -0.87 -24.98
C GLY A 352 18.01 -1.81 -25.26
N PHE A 353 16.90 -1.67 -24.54
CA PHE A 353 15.68 -2.45 -24.68
C PHE A 353 14.53 -1.60 -25.25
N ALA A 354 13.52 -2.28 -25.81
CA ALA A 354 12.27 -1.65 -26.24
C ALA A 354 11.25 -1.64 -25.09
N GLY A 355 10.07 -1.06 -25.33
CA GLY A 355 8.95 -1.11 -24.39
C GLY A 355 9.13 -0.19 -23.18
N ALA A 356 8.60 -0.61 -22.04
CA ALA A 356 8.61 0.13 -20.78
C ALA A 356 9.24 -0.71 -19.66
N ASP A 357 10.29 -0.19 -19.05
CA ASP A 357 10.97 -0.77 -17.89
C ASP A 357 10.74 0.15 -16.69
N TYR A 358 9.91 -0.28 -15.75
CA TYR A 358 9.62 0.51 -14.56
C TYR A 358 10.78 0.42 -13.56
N PRO A 359 11.07 1.51 -12.84
CA PRO A 359 12.16 1.52 -11.87
C PRO A 359 11.87 0.59 -10.69
N TRP A 360 12.94 0.09 -10.05
CA TRP A 360 12.82 -0.64 -8.79
C TRP A 360 12.27 0.25 -7.68
N GLU A 361 12.83 1.45 -7.55
CA GLU A 361 12.33 2.50 -6.68
C GLU A 361 11.85 3.68 -7.51
N SER A 362 10.57 4.01 -7.40
CA SER A 362 9.95 5.14 -8.11
C SER A 362 9.54 6.24 -7.13
N ALA A 363 9.69 7.49 -7.53
CA ALA A 363 9.33 8.66 -6.72
C ALA A 363 8.55 9.70 -7.54
N ALA A 364 8.87 11.00 -7.44
CA ALA A 364 8.14 12.06 -8.11
C ALA A 364 8.33 12.07 -9.63
N THR A 365 9.54 11.77 -10.11
CA THR A 365 9.88 11.81 -11.56
C THR A 365 9.49 10.56 -12.31
N GLY A 366 9.30 9.43 -11.62
CA GLY A 366 9.27 8.10 -12.21
C GLY A 366 10.63 7.58 -12.68
N GLN A 367 11.73 8.29 -12.40
CA GLN A 367 13.08 7.81 -12.67
C GLN A 367 13.47 6.70 -11.68
N GLU A 368 14.48 5.92 -12.06
CA GLU A 368 15.12 4.98 -11.14
C GLU A 368 15.91 5.76 -10.09
N VAL A 369 15.46 5.68 -8.83
CA VAL A 369 16.09 6.34 -7.68
C VAL A 369 16.71 5.34 -6.70
N ALA A 370 16.64 4.04 -7.02
CA ALA A 370 17.24 3.00 -6.20
C ALA A 370 18.76 3.16 -6.10
N PRO A 371 19.37 2.82 -4.94
CA PRO A 371 20.82 2.70 -4.84
C PRO A 371 21.40 1.77 -5.91
N SER A 372 22.64 2.02 -6.33
CA SER A 372 23.31 1.22 -7.35
C SER A 372 23.36 -0.27 -6.95
N GLY A 373 23.02 -1.15 -7.89
CA GLY A 373 22.99 -2.61 -7.70
C GLY A 373 21.60 -3.23 -7.70
N PHE A 374 20.58 -2.52 -7.20
CA PHE A 374 19.19 -3.01 -7.16
C PHE A 374 18.38 -2.71 -8.43
N SER A 375 18.86 -1.79 -9.26
CA SER A 375 18.24 -1.38 -10.53
C SER A 375 18.22 -2.47 -11.63
N THR A 376 18.43 -3.74 -11.30
CA THR A 376 18.24 -4.87 -12.23
C THR A 376 17.15 -5.84 -11.74
N GLU A 377 16.44 -5.48 -10.67
CA GLU A 377 15.31 -6.20 -10.13
C GLU A 377 14.04 -5.90 -10.94
N ARG A 378 13.90 -6.57 -12.08
CA ARG A 378 12.89 -6.24 -13.11
C ARG A 378 11.57 -6.97 -12.99
N HIS A 379 11.39 -7.75 -11.93
CA HIS A 379 10.08 -8.32 -11.65
C HIS A 379 9.05 -7.24 -11.27
N VAL A 380 9.47 -6.04 -10.81
CA VAL A 380 8.60 -4.86 -10.65
C VAL A 380 7.86 -4.49 -11.94
N THR A 381 8.56 -4.50 -13.09
CA THR A 381 7.98 -4.25 -14.42
C THR A 381 6.91 -5.30 -14.74
N GLY A 382 7.15 -6.56 -14.37
CA GLY A 382 6.16 -7.63 -14.46
C GLY A 382 4.98 -7.44 -13.52
N GLY A 383 5.21 -6.97 -12.30
CA GLY A 383 4.17 -6.66 -11.31
C GLY A 383 3.21 -5.58 -11.80
N VAL A 384 3.74 -4.50 -12.42
CA VAL A 384 2.92 -3.44 -13.03
C VAL A 384 2.03 -4.00 -14.16
N GLY A 385 2.60 -4.79 -15.07
CA GLY A 385 1.84 -5.43 -16.15
C GLY A 385 0.78 -6.41 -15.62
N PHE A 386 1.11 -7.14 -14.56
CA PHE A 386 0.19 -8.03 -13.85
C PHE A 386 -0.99 -7.25 -13.26
N ALA A 387 -0.74 -6.22 -12.45
CA ALA A 387 -1.76 -5.41 -11.80
C ALA A 387 -2.68 -4.72 -12.82
N ALA A 388 -2.10 -4.12 -13.87
CA ALA A 388 -2.87 -3.49 -14.95
C ALA A 388 -3.80 -4.49 -15.66
N THR A 389 -3.33 -5.71 -15.90
CA THR A 389 -4.15 -6.77 -16.49
C THR A 389 -5.26 -7.20 -15.53
N GLN A 390 -4.93 -7.43 -14.25
CA GLN A 390 -5.92 -7.85 -13.24
C GLN A 390 -7.02 -6.81 -13.07
N TYR A 391 -6.71 -5.50 -13.12
CA TYR A 391 -7.73 -4.45 -13.08
C TYR A 391 -8.74 -4.60 -14.21
N TYR A 392 -8.29 -4.68 -15.45
CA TYR A 392 -9.19 -4.85 -16.60
C TYR A 392 -10.01 -6.13 -16.49
N LEU A 393 -9.41 -7.23 -16.07
CA LEU A 393 -10.12 -8.51 -15.91
C LEU A 393 -11.20 -8.45 -14.83
N ALA A 394 -11.00 -7.66 -13.76
CA ALA A 394 -11.96 -7.51 -12.67
C ALA A 394 -13.09 -6.51 -12.99
N THR A 395 -12.77 -5.41 -13.67
CA THR A 395 -13.72 -4.30 -13.89
C THR A 395 -14.41 -4.34 -15.26
N GLY A 396 -13.77 -4.96 -16.26
CA GLY A 396 -14.23 -4.91 -17.64
C GLY A 396 -14.13 -3.52 -18.29
N ASP A 397 -13.44 -2.55 -17.67
CA ASP A 397 -13.35 -1.16 -18.14
C ASP A 397 -12.55 -1.07 -19.46
N ALA A 398 -13.26 -1.18 -20.58
CA ALA A 398 -12.68 -1.13 -21.92
C ALA A 398 -12.17 0.27 -22.30
N GLY A 399 -12.74 1.33 -21.71
CA GLY A 399 -12.28 2.71 -21.94
C GLY A 399 -10.92 2.92 -21.29
N TRP A 400 -10.81 2.57 -20.01
CA TRP A 400 -9.55 2.58 -19.30
C TRP A 400 -8.50 1.68 -19.96
N LEU A 401 -8.88 0.47 -20.40
CA LEU A 401 -7.94 -0.40 -21.10
C LEU A 401 -7.41 0.27 -22.37
N ARG A 402 -8.26 0.88 -23.19
CA ARG A 402 -7.81 1.52 -24.44
C ARG A 402 -6.89 2.71 -24.17
N GLU A 403 -7.25 3.56 -23.22
CA GLU A 403 -6.55 4.83 -22.98
C GLU A 403 -5.28 4.67 -22.14
N ARG A 404 -5.30 3.76 -21.16
CA ARG A 404 -4.28 3.69 -20.11
C ARG A 404 -3.71 2.29 -19.91
N GLY A 405 -4.57 1.29 -19.80
CA GLY A 405 -4.17 -0.09 -19.52
C GLY A 405 -3.32 -0.72 -20.62
N TYR A 406 -3.75 -0.62 -21.88
CA TYR A 406 -3.08 -1.22 -23.02
C TYR A 406 -1.68 -0.62 -23.26
N PRO A 407 -1.49 0.72 -23.27
CA PRO A 407 -0.14 1.30 -23.36
C PRO A 407 0.85 0.78 -22.31
N VAL A 408 0.39 0.54 -21.07
CA VAL A 408 1.20 -0.03 -19.99
C VAL A 408 1.47 -1.52 -20.25
N ILE A 409 0.43 -2.32 -20.47
CA ILE A 409 0.53 -3.77 -20.67
C ILE A 409 1.40 -4.10 -21.89
N SER A 410 1.18 -3.43 -23.02
CA SER A 410 1.96 -3.65 -24.24
C SER A 410 3.40 -3.18 -24.07
N GLY A 411 3.62 -2.04 -23.39
CA GLY A 411 4.95 -1.53 -23.09
C GLY A 411 5.78 -2.52 -22.26
N VAL A 412 5.18 -3.08 -21.20
CA VAL A 412 5.81 -4.12 -20.37
C VAL A 412 6.12 -5.38 -21.20
N ALA A 413 5.19 -5.82 -22.05
CA ALA A 413 5.41 -6.99 -22.91
C ALA A 413 6.52 -6.77 -23.95
N ASP A 414 6.58 -5.59 -24.58
CA ASP A 414 7.66 -5.22 -25.49
C ASP A 414 9.02 -5.17 -24.79
N HIS A 415 9.06 -4.74 -23.52
CA HIS A 415 10.27 -4.80 -22.71
C HIS A 415 10.76 -6.22 -22.54
N PHE A 416 9.93 -7.13 -22.04
CA PHE A 416 10.34 -8.52 -21.85
C PHE A 416 10.67 -9.23 -23.16
N ALA A 417 9.91 -8.96 -24.24
CA ALA A 417 10.20 -9.54 -25.56
C ALA A 417 11.56 -9.08 -26.11
N SER A 418 11.92 -7.80 -25.92
CA SER A 418 13.23 -7.28 -26.37
C SER A 418 14.39 -7.71 -25.47
N ARG A 419 14.14 -7.95 -24.18
CA ARG A 419 15.15 -8.38 -23.21
C ARG A 419 15.48 -9.86 -23.35
N ALA A 420 14.49 -10.70 -23.64
CA ALA A 420 14.67 -12.14 -23.73
C ALA A 420 15.51 -12.54 -24.95
N LYS A 421 16.54 -13.38 -24.73
CA LYS A 421 17.44 -13.86 -25.81
C LYS A 421 17.27 -15.35 -26.04
N LYS A 422 17.11 -15.74 -27.30
CA LYS A 422 17.04 -17.15 -27.67
C LYS A 422 18.39 -17.86 -27.45
N GLY A 423 18.41 -18.91 -26.65
CA GLY A 423 19.55 -19.77 -26.39
C GLY A 423 19.71 -20.87 -27.45
N GLY A 424 20.83 -21.59 -27.38
CA GLY A 424 21.11 -22.75 -28.24
C GLY A 424 20.22 -23.96 -27.95
N ASP A 425 19.60 -24.00 -26.78
CA ASP A 425 18.58 -24.97 -26.37
C ASP A 425 17.18 -24.67 -26.95
N GLY A 426 17.05 -23.55 -27.68
CA GLY A 426 15.79 -23.09 -28.27
C GLY A 426 14.90 -22.30 -27.32
N ALA A 427 15.24 -22.20 -26.03
CA ALA A 427 14.51 -21.41 -25.05
C ALA A 427 14.87 -19.93 -25.14
N TYR A 428 14.03 -19.06 -24.57
CA TYR A 428 14.31 -17.64 -24.41
C TYR A 428 14.69 -17.36 -22.96
N HIS A 429 15.87 -16.78 -22.77
CA HIS A 429 16.45 -16.53 -21.45
C HIS A 429 16.38 -15.05 -21.09
N ILE A 430 16.04 -14.76 -19.83
CA ILE A 430 16.20 -13.45 -19.24
C ILE A 430 17.34 -13.55 -18.23
N ASN A 431 18.50 -13.09 -18.67
CA ASN A 431 19.73 -13.16 -17.92
C ASN A 431 20.04 -11.85 -17.21
N LYS A 432 20.92 -11.93 -16.21
CA LYS A 432 21.41 -10.78 -15.44
C LYS A 432 20.28 -9.96 -14.80
N VAL A 433 19.48 -10.61 -13.97
CA VAL A 433 18.39 -9.98 -13.20
C VAL A 433 18.52 -10.28 -11.72
N PHE A 434 17.97 -9.42 -10.87
CA PHE A 434 17.69 -9.75 -9.47
C PHE A 434 16.30 -10.39 -9.40
N GLY A 435 16.19 -11.46 -8.60
CA GLY A 435 14.91 -12.01 -8.17
C GLY A 435 14.51 -11.47 -6.80
N PRO A 436 13.32 -11.81 -6.30
CA PRO A 436 12.89 -11.49 -4.95
C PRO A 436 13.90 -11.86 -3.86
N ASP A 437 14.65 -12.96 -4.02
CA ASP A 437 15.78 -13.27 -3.14
C ASP A 437 17.01 -12.39 -3.46
N GLU A 438 16.97 -11.14 -2.98
CA GLU A 438 18.04 -10.15 -3.19
C GLU A 438 19.43 -10.58 -2.67
N ASN A 439 19.49 -11.54 -1.74
CA ASN A 439 20.75 -12.08 -1.21
C ASN A 439 21.59 -12.83 -2.27
N ARG A 440 21.01 -13.12 -3.43
CA ARG A 440 21.71 -13.82 -4.52
C ARG A 440 22.35 -12.89 -5.52
N GLY A 441 22.05 -11.60 -5.44
CA GLY A 441 22.51 -10.65 -6.43
C GLY A 441 21.98 -10.96 -7.83
N THR A 442 22.81 -10.71 -8.83
CA THR A 442 22.47 -10.96 -10.23
C THR A 442 22.48 -12.45 -10.57
N VAL A 443 21.33 -12.96 -11.03
CA VAL A 443 21.14 -14.35 -11.47
C VAL A 443 20.64 -14.44 -12.92
N ASN A 444 20.63 -15.65 -13.46
CA ASN A 444 20.08 -15.97 -14.77
C ASN A 444 18.79 -16.77 -14.60
N ASP A 445 17.81 -16.47 -15.47
CA ASP A 445 16.50 -17.12 -15.51
C ASP A 445 15.87 -17.27 -14.12
N ASN A 446 15.74 -16.16 -13.37
CA ASN A 446 14.92 -16.17 -12.17
C ASN A 446 13.50 -16.59 -12.56
N THR A 447 13.02 -17.68 -11.97
CA THR A 447 11.78 -18.34 -12.43
C THR A 447 10.56 -17.48 -12.18
N TYR A 448 10.52 -16.73 -11.08
CA TYR A 448 9.45 -15.77 -10.81
C TYR A 448 9.41 -14.65 -11.86
N THR A 449 10.55 -14.04 -12.17
CA THR A 449 10.67 -13.00 -13.21
C THR A 449 10.23 -13.55 -14.57
N ASN A 450 10.68 -14.74 -14.96
CA ASN A 450 10.31 -15.35 -16.23
C ASN A 450 8.81 -15.73 -16.27
N ALA A 451 8.23 -16.16 -15.15
CA ALA A 451 6.81 -16.45 -15.03
C ALA A 451 5.96 -15.17 -15.19
N LEU A 452 6.34 -14.05 -14.55
CA LEU A 452 5.68 -12.77 -14.75
C LEU A 452 5.84 -12.23 -16.17
N ALA A 453 7.03 -12.36 -16.77
CA ALA A 453 7.27 -11.99 -18.15
C ALA A 453 6.35 -12.78 -19.10
N LYS A 454 6.26 -14.10 -18.92
CA LYS A 454 5.32 -14.97 -19.64
C LYS A 454 3.89 -14.48 -19.53
N TYR A 455 3.44 -14.23 -18.30
CA TYR A 455 2.09 -13.73 -18.02
C TYR A 455 1.81 -12.42 -18.77
N CYS A 456 2.75 -11.45 -18.72
CA CYS A 456 2.58 -10.15 -19.36
C CYS A 456 2.54 -10.25 -20.89
N LEU A 457 3.41 -11.08 -21.49
CA LEU A 457 3.45 -11.31 -22.93
C LEU A 457 2.13 -11.93 -23.45
N GLU A 458 1.58 -12.90 -22.72
CA GLU A 458 0.27 -13.51 -23.04
C GLU A 458 -0.86 -12.49 -22.88
N SER A 459 -0.84 -11.75 -21.78
CA SER A 459 -1.84 -10.72 -21.45
C SER A 459 -1.87 -9.58 -22.46
N ALA A 460 -0.71 -9.15 -22.98
CA ALA A 460 -0.64 -8.13 -24.03
C ALA A 460 -1.27 -8.61 -25.34
N GLY A 461 -1.10 -9.88 -25.71
CA GLY A 461 -1.75 -10.46 -26.87
C GLY A 461 -3.28 -10.48 -26.75
N ASP A 462 -3.81 -10.68 -25.55
CA ASP A 462 -5.25 -10.65 -25.30
C ASP A 462 -5.81 -9.22 -25.17
N ALA A 463 -5.06 -8.32 -24.52
CA ALA A 463 -5.41 -6.90 -24.44
C ALA A 463 -5.44 -6.26 -25.84
N ALA A 464 -4.46 -6.56 -26.70
CA ALA A 464 -4.43 -6.08 -28.09
C ALA A 464 -5.69 -6.47 -28.86
N LYS A 465 -6.14 -7.72 -28.74
CA LYS A 465 -7.41 -8.17 -29.33
C LYS A 465 -8.60 -7.41 -28.76
N ALA A 466 -8.64 -7.20 -27.44
CA ALA A 466 -9.74 -6.51 -26.77
C ALA A 466 -9.89 -5.04 -27.21
N VAL A 467 -8.78 -4.37 -27.56
CA VAL A 467 -8.78 -2.98 -28.04
C VAL A 467 -8.60 -2.83 -29.56
N ASN A 468 -8.66 -3.92 -30.31
CA ASN A 468 -8.44 -3.96 -31.77
C ASN A 468 -7.10 -3.34 -32.24
N GLN A 469 -6.02 -3.61 -31.50
CA GLN A 469 -4.67 -3.19 -31.85
C GLN A 469 -3.86 -4.37 -32.41
N PRO A 470 -2.88 -4.12 -33.31
CA PRO A 470 -2.00 -5.18 -33.79
C PRO A 470 -1.12 -5.72 -32.65
N ALA A 471 -1.08 -7.05 -32.50
CA ALA A 471 -0.21 -7.70 -31.52
C ALA A 471 1.22 -7.85 -32.08
N ASN A 472 2.24 -7.63 -31.24
CA ASN A 472 3.62 -7.92 -31.61
C ASN A 472 3.81 -9.44 -31.76
N ALA A 473 4.27 -9.87 -32.94
CA ALA A 473 4.46 -11.28 -33.26
C ALA A 473 5.44 -12.00 -32.31
N GLN A 474 6.38 -11.28 -31.68
CA GLN A 474 7.33 -11.87 -30.74
C GLN A 474 6.69 -12.26 -29.41
N TRP A 475 5.60 -11.63 -28.98
CA TRP A 475 5.02 -11.89 -27.66
C TRP A 475 4.67 -13.36 -27.46
N GLY A 476 3.94 -13.96 -28.39
CA GLY A 476 3.57 -15.37 -28.33
C GLY A 476 4.76 -16.33 -28.48
N VAL A 477 5.76 -15.96 -29.29
CA VAL A 477 6.96 -16.78 -29.51
C VAL A 477 7.80 -16.85 -28.23
N VAL A 478 8.06 -15.70 -27.60
CA VAL A 478 8.83 -15.61 -26.36
C VAL A 478 8.05 -16.29 -25.22
N ALA A 479 6.76 -15.97 -25.04
CA ALA A 479 5.96 -16.54 -23.95
C ALA A 479 5.89 -18.08 -23.98
N LYS A 480 5.83 -18.67 -25.17
CA LYS A 480 5.78 -20.13 -25.34
C LYS A 480 7.11 -20.81 -25.01
N ASN A 481 8.23 -20.13 -25.24
CA ASN A 481 9.57 -20.73 -25.19
C ASN A 481 10.46 -20.12 -24.10
N ILE A 482 9.94 -19.27 -23.21
CA ILE A 482 10.72 -18.68 -22.13
C ILE A 482 11.20 -19.75 -21.14
N ALA A 483 12.45 -19.63 -20.69
CA ALA A 483 13.06 -20.58 -19.78
C ALA A 483 12.36 -20.54 -18.41
N LEU A 484 11.97 -21.71 -17.90
CA LEU A 484 11.40 -21.87 -16.56
C LEU A 484 12.18 -23.01 -15.88
N PRO A 485 13.26 -22.69 -15.13
CA PRO A 485 14.09 -23.69 -14.47
C PRO A 485 13.29 -24.71 -13.67
N PHE A 486 13.36 -25.97 -14.08
CA PHE A 486 12.60 -27.07 -13.51
C PHE A 486 13.52 -28.24 -13.21
N ASP A 487 13.55 -28.70 -11.96
CA ASP A 487 14.28 -29.90 -11.57
C ASP A 487 13.38 -31.13 -11.78
N LYS A 488 13.70 -31.93 -12.81
CA LYS A 488 12.95 -33.15 -13.14
C LYS A 488 13.04 -34.24 -12.08
N LYS A 489 14.14 -34.30 -11.32
CA LYS A 489 14.31 -35.31 -10.25
C LYS A 489 13.44 -34.97 -9.05
N ARG A 490 13.41 -33.68 -8.67
CA ARG A 490 12.54 -33.18 -7.60
C ARG A 490 11.07 -33.11 -8.03
N GLY A 491 10.81 -32.84 -9.31
CA GLY A 491 9.48 -32.54 -9.82
C GLY A 491 8.98 -31.17 -9.34
N ALA A 492 9.89 -30.19 -9.26
CA ALA A 492 9.62 -28.87 -8.72
C ALA A 492 10.34 -27.78 -9.52
N TYR A 493 9.77 -26.58 -9.54
CA TYR A 493 10.45 -25.40 -10.08
C TYR A 493 11.59 -24.96 -9.16
N GLN A 494 12.71 -24.59 -9.77
CA GLN A 494 13.82 -23.93 -9.09
C GLN A 494 13.54 -22.43 -8.98
N ALA A 495 14.21 -21.70 -8.09
CA ALA A 495 14.09 -20.24 -8.04
C ALA A 495 14.82 -19.56 -9.22
N ARG A 496 15.83 -20.21 -9.81
CA ARG A 496 16.73 -19.67 -10.84
C ARG A 496 17.48 -20.80 -11.56
N ALA A 497 18.18 -20.51 -12.66
CA ALA A 497 18.92 -21.54 -13.41
C ALA A 497 20.05 -22.20 -12.60
N SER A 498 20.72 -21.44 -11.74
CA SER A 498 21.78 -21.91 -10.83
C SER A 498 21.28 -21.88 -9.38
N ASP A 499 20.16 -22.54 -9.12
CA ASP A 499 19.60 -22.60 -7.77
C ASP A 499 20.48 -23.47 -6.86
N ASP A 500 20.41 -23.16 -5.57
CA ASP A 500 21.17 -23.81 -4.50
C ASP A 500 20.28 -23.98 -3.28
N ASP A 501 20.72 -24.69 -2.25
CA ASP A 501 19.92 -24.92 -1.04
C ASP A 501 20.19 -23.88 0.06
N ARG A 502 20.88 -22.77 -0.24
CA ARG A 502 21.16 -21.73 0.76
C ARG A 502 19.83 -21.04 1.18
N PRO A 503 19.75 -20.50 2.42
CA PRO A 503 18.62 -19.69 2.85
C PRO A 503 18.33 -18.52 1.91
N THR A 504 17.09 -18.10 1.78
CA THR A 504 16.66 -16.96 0.95
C THR A 504 16.32 -15.76 1.85
N LYS A 505 16.40 -14.54 1.32
CA LYS A 505 15.94 -13.33 2.03
C LYS A 505 14.43 -13.42 2.30
N GLN A 506 13.67 -13.86 1.31
CA GLN A 506 12.22 -13.92 1.29
C GLN A 506 11.73 -15.01 0.32
N ALA A 507 10.40 -15.14 0.19
CA ALA A 507 9.78 -15.96 -0.85
C ALA A 507 10.25 -15.55 -2.26
N ASP A 508 10.58 -16.52 -3.11
CA ASP A 508 11.05 -16.30 -4.48
C ASP A 508 10.53 -17.41 -5.40
N GLY A 509 11.10 -18.62 -5.30
CA GLY A 509 10.75 -19.73 -6.18
C GLY A 509 9.30 -20.20 -6.03
N GLU A 510 8.73 -20.09 -4.83
CA GLU A 510 7.33 -20.38 -4.54
C GLU A 510 6.35 -19.34 -5.13
N LEU A 511 6.82 -18.14 -5.47
CA LEU A 511 5.96 -17.08 -6.02
C LEU A 511 5.43 -17.40 -7.42
N VAL A 512 5.98 -18.43 -8.07
CA VAL A 512 5.43 -18.99 -9.31
C VAL A 512 4.04 -19.60 -9.12
N ILE A 513 3.73 -20.10 -7.92
CA ILE A 513 2.42 -20.65 -7.56
C ILE A 513 1.43 -19.49 -7.37
N TYR A 514 1.83 -18.51 -6.56
CA TYR A 514 1.11 -17.26 -6.35
C TYR A 514 2.11 -16.18 -5.92
N PRO A 515 2.10 -14.98 -6.52
CA PRO A 515 1.06 -14.41 -7.38
C PRO A 515 1.17 -14.73 -8.88
N ALA A 516 2.29 -15.27 -9.38
CA ALA A 516 2.50 -15.39 -10.82
C ALA A 516 1.57 -16.43 -11.51
N ARG A 517 0.97 -17.34 -10.73
CA ARG A 517 -0.04 -18.31 -11.18
C ARG A 517 0.40 -19.12 -12.41
N LEU A 518 1.66 -19.55 -12.40
CA LEU A 518 2.20 -20.41 -13.45
C LEU A 518 1.39 -21.72 -13.51
N SER A 519 0.93 -22.09 -14.71
CA SER A 519 0.14 -23.31 -14.91
C SER A 519 0.96 -24.54 -14.58
N MET A 520 0.52 -25.30 -13.58
CA MET A 520 1.13 -26.56 -13.14
C MET A 520 0.09 -27.47 -12.48
N ASP A 521 0.40 -28.76 -12.36
CA ASP A 521 -0.44 -29.68 -11.58
C ASP A 521 -0.21 -29.50 -10.06
N LYS A 522 -1.16 -30.01 -9.26
CA LYS A 522 -1.14 -29.87 -7.80
C LYS A 522 0.13 -30.48 -7.19
N ALA A 523 0.56 -31.65 -7.66
CA ALA A 523 1.73 -32.33 -7.12
C ALA A 523 3.03 -31.52 -7.33
N THR A 524 3.16 -30.88 -8.48
CA THR A 524 4.28 -29.98 -8.81
C THR A 524 4.24 -28.73 -7.94
N ALA A 525 3.05 -28.14 -7.73
CA ALA A 525 2.89 -26.99 -6.85
C ALA A 525 3.25 -27.33 -5.39
N GLU A 526 2.80 -28.47 -4.88
CA GLU A 526 3.15 -28.98 -3.55
C GLU A 526 4.66 -29.16 -3.40
N LYS A 527 5.30 -29.87 -4.33
CA LYS A 527 6.75 -30.09 -4.30
C LYS A 527 7.56 -28.80 -4.43
N THR A 528 7.07 -27.84 -5.22
CA THR A 528 7.69 -26.51 -5.35
C THR A 528 7.57 -25.73 -4.04
N PHE A 529 6.40 -25.74 -3.40
CA PHE A 529 6.20 -25.09 -2.11
C PHE A 529 7.01 -25.75 -0.99
N ASP A 530 7.04 -27.07 -0.94
CA ASP A 530 7.80 -27.84 0.06
C ASP A 530 9.31 -27.63 -0.07
N TYR A 531 9.79 -27.42 -1.29
CA TYR A 531 11.20 -27.11 -1.54
C TYR A 531 11.59 -25.70 -1.08
N HIS A 532 10.73 -24.70 -1.31
CA HIS A 532 11.09 -23.30 -1.07
C HIS A 532 10.66 -22.76 0.29
N SER A 533 9.50 -23.15 0.81
CA SER A 533 8.93 -22.59 2.05
C SER A 533 9.82 -22.67 3.31
N PRO A 534 10.73 -23.65 3.48
CA PRO A 534 11.63 -23.67 4.63
C PRO A 534 12.85 -22.75 4.50
N ARG A 535 13.10 -22.17 3.32
CA ARG A 535 14.35 -21.46 2.99
C ARG A 535 14.40 -19.99 3.44
N PRO A 536 13.29 -19.22 3.47
CA PRO A 536 13.34 -17.83 3.92
C PRO A 536 13.87 -17.70 5.35
N ILE A 537 14.77 -16.74 5.57
CA ILE A 537 15.27 -16.43 6.91
C ILE A 537 14.16 -15.83 7.78
N LYS A 538 14.17 -16.13 9.08
CA LYS A 538 13.16 -15.64 10.04
C LYS A 538 13.12 -14.12 10.19
N THR A 539 14.25 -13.46 9.93
CA THR A 539 14.40 -12.00 9.98
C THR A 539 14.20 -11.35 8.61
N GLY A 540 13.65 -12.09 7.64
CA GLY A 540 13.32 -11.58 6.32
C GLY A 540 12.15 -10.58 6.38
N PRO A 541 11.88 -9.88 5.27
CA PRO A 541 10.76 -8.95 5.21
C PRO A 541 9.42 -9.65 5.41
N ALA A 542 8.43 -8.89 5.92
CA ALA A 542 7.09 -9.38 6.26
C ALA A 542 6.31 -10.01 5.08
N MET A 543 6.77 -9.79 3.85
CA MET A 543 6.17 -10.28 2.60
C MET A 543 6.00 -11.80 2.51
N THR A 544 6.89 -12.57 3.16
CA THR A 544 6.94 -14.04 3.01
C THR A 544 5.74 -14.74 3.65
N ALA A 545 5.39 -14.34 4.87
CA ALA A 545 4.41 -15.06 5.68
C ALA A 545 3.00 -15.06 5.05
N SER A 546 2.58 -13.91 4.49
CA SER A 546 1.28 -13.79 3.81
C SER A 546 1.22 -14.63 2.54
N MET A 547 2.30 -14.67 1.75
CA MET A 547 2.38 -15.51 0.55
C MET A 547 2.38 -17.00 0.91
N HIS A 548 3.10 -17.41 1.95
CA HIS A 548 3.07 -18.79 2.43
C HIS A 548 1.69 -19.21 2.92
N ALA A 549 1.01 -18.37 3.70
CA ALA A 549 -0.36 -18.64 4.16
C ALA A 549 -1.33 -18.80 2.97
N LEU A 550 -1.24 -17.91 1.97
CA LEU A 550 -2.07 -17.99 0.77
C LEU A 550 -1.77 -19.23 -0.08
N ILE A 551 -0.50 -19.57 -0.28
CA ILE A 551 -0.12 -20.77 -1.05
C ILE A 551 -0.56 -22.03 -0.31
N ALA A 552 -0.31 -22.12 1.01
CA ALA A 552 -0.76 -23.24 1.83
C ALA A 552 -2.28 -23.43 1.75
N ALA A 553 -3.06 -22.34 1.86
CA ALA A 553 -4.51 -22.39 1.69
C ALA A 553 -4.93 -22.90 0.31
N ARG A 554 -4.29 -22.43 -0.78
CA ARG A 554 -4.56 -22.91 -2.15
C ARG A 554 -4.24 -24.39 -2.36
N LEU A 555 -3.27 -24.92 -1.62
CA LEU A 555 -2.90 -26.34 -1.65
C LEU A 555 -3.81 -27.21 -0.77
N GLY A 556 -4.69 -26.61 0.02
CA GLY A 556 -5.55 -27.31 0.98
C GLY A 556 -4.83 -27.66 2.30
N ARG A 557 -3.85 -26.85 2.69
CA ARG A 557 -3.00 -27.04 3.89
C ARG A 557 -3.17 -25.90 4.91
N ALA A 558 -4.37 -25.32 4.99
CA ALA A 558 -4.67 -24.16 5.83
C ALA A 558 -4.81 -24.47 7.34
N ALA A 559 -4.76 -25.75 7.73
CA ALA A 559 -5.06 -26.23 9.08
C ALA A 559 -3.88 -26.13 10.04
#